data_AF-A0A3C1RZJ1-F1
#
_entry.id   AF-A0A3C1RZJ1-F1
#
_cell.length_a   1.000
_cell.length_b   1.000
_cell.length_c   1.000
_cell.angle_alpha   90.00
_cell.angle_beta   90.00
_cell.angle_gamma   90.00
#
_symmetry.space_group_name_H-M   'P 1'
#
loop_
_entity.id
_entity.type
_entity.pdbx_description
1 polymer ?
#
loop_
_entity_poly.entity_id
_entity_poly.type
_entity_poly.pdbx_seq_one_letter_code
_entity_poly.pdbx_strand_id
1 'polypeptide(L)' 'DEDKIDFWKETVKTKAMKGVQLFADKSFDSDFIRSYGVASLPRFILIDPSGNIVNSNMYKPSDTKTAKILADLLQ' A
#
# COMPACT_ATOMS: atom_id res chain seq x y z
N ASP A 1 -18.50 10.21 -3.36
CA ASP A 1 -17.32 9.68 -2.66
C ASP A 1 -17.59 9.28 -1.22
N GLU A 2 -18.47 9.97 -0.50
CA GLU A 2 -18.86 9.62 0.87
C GLU A 2 -19.29 8.15 1.02
N ASP A 3 -20.20 7.65 0.18
CA ASP A 3 -20.62 6.24 0.17
C ASP A 3 -19.45 5.25 -0.01
N LYS A 4 -18.45 5.60 -0.83
CA LYS A 4 -17.27 4.75 -1.07
C LYS A 4 -16.33 4.74 0.13
N ILE A 5 -16.19 5.88 0.79
CA ILE A 5 -15.39 6.02 2.01
C ILE A 5 -16.03 5.21 3.14
N ASP A 6 -17.35 5.27 3.29
CA ASP A 6 -18.04 4.52 4.34
C ASP A 6 -18.03 3.01 4.08
N PHE A 7 -18.22 2.59 2.82
CA PHE A 7 -18.00 1.20 2.41
C PHE A 7 -16.57 0.74 2.70
N TRP A 8 -15.56 1.58 2.47
CA TRP A 8 -14.17 1.27 2.78
C TRP A 8 -13.94 1.12 4.30
N LYS A 9 -14.46 2.05 5.11
CA LYS A 9 -14.38 1.96 6.58
C LYS A 9 -15.04 0.69 7.10
N GLU A 10 -16.21 0.32 6.57
CA GLU A 10 -16.88 -0.93 6.92
C GLU A 10 -16.04 -2.15 6.52
N THR A 11 -15.46 -2.14 5.31
CA THR A 11 -14.57 -3.21 4.83
C THR A 11 -13.35 -3.41 5.74
N VAL A 12 -12.72 -2.31 6.19
CA VAL A 12 -11.58 -2.34 7.12
C VAL A 12 -11.98 -2.98 8.45
N LYS A 13 -13.16 -2.61 8.99
CA LYS A 13 -13.70 -3.17 10.24
C LYS A 13 -14.04 -4.65 10.10
N THR A 14 -14.82 -5.02 9.09
CA THR A 14 -15.34 -6.39 8.90
C THR A 14 -14.23 -7.40 8.62
N LYS A 15 -13.18 -6.98 7.89
CA LYS A 15 -12.00 -7.83 7.61
C LYS A 15 -10.92 -7.74 8.68
N ALA A 16 -11.15 -7.00 9.76
CA ALA A 16 -10.19 -6.75 10.84
C ALA A 16 -8.79 -6.35 10.32
N MET A 17 -8.76 -5.48 9.30
CA MET A 17 -7.50 -5.07 8.69
C MET A 17 -6.68 -4.26 9.70
N LYS A 18 -5.38 -4.57 9.76
CA LYS A 18 -4.44 -3.89 10.65
C LYS A 18 -3.70 -2.77 9.91
N GLY A 19 -2.95 -1.98 10.68
CA GLY A 19 -2.16 -0.87 10.16
C GLY A 19 -2.99 0.36 9.83
N VAL A 20 -2.34 1.36 9.23
CA VAL A 20 -2.98 2.59 8.79
C VAL A 20 -3.60 2.35 7.41
N GLN A 21 -4.90 2.61 7.29
CA GLN A 21 -5.65 2.50 6.04
C GLN A 21 -6.09 3.91 5.62
N LEU A 22 -5.67 4.34 4.42
CA LEU A 22 -6.01 5.65 3.86
C LEU A 22 -6.89 5.48 2.62
N PHE A 23 -7.62 6.53 2.25
CA PHE A 23 -8.45 6.56 1.05
C PHE A 23 -8.05 7.78 0.21
N ALA A 24 -7.59 7.54 -1.02
CA ALA A 24 -7.17 8.61 -1.93
C ALA A 24 -8.36 9.16 -2.74
N ASP A 25 -8.34 10.46 -3.00
CA ASP A 25 -9.32 11.13 -3.87
C ASP A 25 -9.02 10.86 -5.35
N LYS A 26 -9.97 11.20 -6.24
CA LYS A 26 -9.77 11.25 -7.70
C LYS A 26 -9.33 9.95 -8.39
N SER A 27 -9.39 8.80 -7.72
CA SER A 27 -9.06 7.49 -8.30
C SER A 27 -7.66 7.49 -8.96
N PHE A 28 -7.51 7.07 -10.23
CA PHE A 28 -6.24 7.10 -10.94
C PHE A 28 -5.70 8.52 -11.20
N ASP A 29 -6.55 9.55 -11.08
CA ASP A 29 -6.15 10.95 -11.19
C ASP A 29 -5.71 11.56 -9.85
N SER A 30 -5.45 10.74 -8.83
CA SER A 30 -4.86 11.21 -7.58
C SER A 30 -3.41 11.65 -7.77
N ASP A 31 -3.01 12.73 -7.10
CA ASP A 31 -1.60 13.13 -7.04
C ASP A 31 -0.73 12.05 -6.39
N PHE A 32 -1.30 11.26 -5.49
CA PHE A 32 -0.62 10.11 -4.89
C PHE A 32 -0.28 9.05 -5.96
N ILE A 33 -1.26 8.66 -6.78
CA ILE A 33 -1.06 7.67 -7.85
C ILE A 33 0.01 8.13 -8.84
N ARG A 34 -0.03 9.42 -9.24
CA ARG A 34 0.96 10.01 -10.15
C ARG A 34 2.35 10.09 -9.54
N SER A 35 2.46 10.61 -8.31
CA SER A 35 3.76 10.83 -7.65
C SER A 35 4.51 9.52 -7.41
N TYR A 36 3.78 8.44 -7.15
CA TYR A 36 4.36 7.10 -6.93
C TYR A 36 4.37 6.21 -8.19
N GLY A 37 4.00 6.74 -9.36
CA GLY A 37 4.04 6.02 -10.64
C GLY A 37 3.18 4.75 -10.66
N VAL A 38 2.02 4.76 -10.00
CA VAL A 38 1.16 3.59 -9.86
C VAL A 38 0.32 3.40 -11.13
N ALA A 39 0.85 2.63 -12.08
CA ALA A 39 0.17 2.35 -13.36
C ALA A 39 -0.96 1.30 -13.24
N SER A 40 -0.91 0.42 -12.23
CA SER A 40 -1.87 -0.66 -12.04
C SER A 40 -1.97 -1.08 -10.58
N LEU A 41 -3.14 -1.61 -10.18
CA LEU A 41 -3.38 -2.18 -8.86
C LEU A 41 -3.47 -3.72 -8.94
N PRO A 42 -3.07 -4.47 -7.90
CA PRO A 42 -2.44 -4.00 -6.66
C PRO A 42 -0.97 -3.58 -6.85
N ARG A 43 -0.51 -2.61 -6.06
CA ARG A 43 0.88 -2.13 -6.04
C ARG A 43 1.42 -2.21 -4.62
N PHE A 44 2.64 -2.73 -4.47
CA PHE A 44 3.33 -2.82 -3.18
C PHE A 44 4.64 -2.05 -3.25
N ILE A 45 4.86 -1.20 -2.26
CA ILE A 45 6.03 -0.32 -2.15
C ILE A 45 6.63 -0.57 -0.77
N LEU A 46 7.94 -0.76 -0.72
CA LEU A 46 8.71 -0.85 0.52
C LEU A 46 9.32 0.52 0.83
N ILE A 47 9.06 1.01 2.04
CA ILE A 47 9.54 2.30 2.55
C ILE A 47 10.34 2.01 3.83
N ASP A 48 11.45 2.72 4.01
CA ASP A 48 12.26 2.63 5.23
C ASP A 48 11.68 3.51 6.37
N PRO A 49 12.19 3.39 7.62
CA PRO A 49 11.73 4.22 8.73
C PRO A 49 11.96 5.74 8.57
N SER A 50 12.86 6.15 7.67
CA SER A 50 13.12 7.56 7.35
C SER A 50 12.18 8.10 6.26
N GLY A 51 11.32 7.26 5.69
CA GLY A 51 10.36 7.63 4.66
C GLY A 51 10.87 7.49 3.22
N ASN A 52 12.06 6.90 3.00
CA ASN A 52 12.58 6.70 1.65
C ASN A 52 12.01 5.43 1.01
N ILE A 53 11.75 5.48 -0.29
CA ILE A 53 11.34 4.30 -1.05
C ILE A 53 12.57 3.42 -1.29
N VAL A 54 12.60 2.24 -0.65
CA VAL A 54 13.65 1.23 -0.83
C VAL A 54 13.37 0.39 -2.08
N ASN A 55 12.11 0.04 -2.31
CA ASN A 55 11.68 -0.71 -3.48
C ASN A 55 10.26 -0.33 -3.89
N SER A 56 10.12 0.29 -5.08
CA SER A 56 8.84 0.77 -5.59
C SER A 56 7.98 -0.32 -6.25
N ASN A 57 8.51 -1.52 -6.49
CA ASN A 57 7.82 -2.63 -7.15
C ASN A 57 8.01 -3.93 -6.35
N MET A 58 7.53 -3.93 -5.12
CA MET A 58 7.64 -5.11 -4.27
C MET A 58 6.66 -6.22 -4.67
N TYR A 59 7.03 -7.45 -4.32
CA TYR A 59 6.10 -8.57 -4.32
C TYR A 59 5.01 -8.36 -3.26
N LYS A 60 3.89 -9.09 -3.39
CA LYS A 60 2.82 -9.07 -2.38
C LYS A 60 3.36 -9.43 -0.99
N PRO A 61 2.80 -8.89 0.10
CA PRO A 61 3.25 -9.20 1.46
C PRO A 61 3.25 -10.69 1.82
N SER A 62 2.35 -11.47 1.22
CA SER A 62 2.26 -12.92 1.43
C SER A 62 3.21 -13.76 0.57
N ASP A 63 4.00 -13.14 -0.31
CA ASP A 63 4.99 -13.84 -1.13
C ASP A 63 6.22 -14.21 -0.29
N THR A 64 6.76 -15.41 -0.46
CA THR A 64 7.96 -15.87 0.25
C THR A 64 9.18 -15.01 -0.10
N LYS A 65 9.23 -14.44 -1.31
CA LYS A 65 10.27 -13.50 -1.73
C LYS A 65 10.27 -12.22 -0.89
N THR A 66 9.09 -11.77 -0.46
CA THR A 66 8.96 -10.58 0.41
C THR A 66 9.62 -10.81 1.75
N ALA A 67 9.35 -11.95 2.39
CA ALA A 67 9.96 -12.30 3.65
C ALA A 67 11.49 -12.38 3.55
N LYS A 68 12.01 -12.96 2.46
CA LYS A 68 13.46 -13.03 2.21
C LYS A 68 14.08 -11.64 2.10
N ILE A 69 13.52 -10.77 1.27
CA ILE A 69 14.03 -9.41 1.08
C ILE A 69 14.04 -8.63 2.39
N LEU A 70 12.97 -8.74 3.20
CA LEU A 70 12.91 -8.06 4.50
C LEU A 70 13.94 -8.61 5.49
N ALA A 71 14.13 -9.93 5.55
CA ALA A 71 15.14 -10.54 6.41
C ALA A 71 16.56 -10.08 6.03
N ASP A 72 16.85 -9.96 4.74
CA ASP A 72 18.15 -9.48 4.24
C ASP A 72 18.41 -7.99 4.59
N LEU A 73 17.36 -7.16 4.66
CA LEU A 73 17.46 -5.74 5.01
C LEU A 73 17.52 -5.47 6.52
N LEU A 74 17.12 -6.43 7.35
CA LEU A 74 17.03 -6.31 8.82
C LEU A 74 18.14 -7.07 9.56
N GLN A 75 19.14 -7.59 8.85
CA GLN A 75 20.34 -8.18 9.45
C GLN A 75 21.11 -7.13 10.26
#